data_AF-A0A8J4XTL8-F1
#
_entry.id   AF-A0A8J4XTL8-F1
#
_cell.length_a   1.000
_cell.length_b   1.000
_cell.length_c   1.000
_cell.angle_alpha   90.00
_cell.angle_beta   90.00
_cell.angle_gamma   90.00
#
_symmetry.space_group_name_H-M   'P 1'
#
loop_
_entity.id
_entity.type
_entity.pdbx_description
1 polymer ?
#
loop_
_entity_poly.entity_id
_entity_poly.type
_entity_poly.pdbx_seq_one_letter_code
_entity_poly.pdbx_strand_id
1 'polypeptide(L)'
;MCLVFQIMAGQEQSQDQHKHLVGICMGMCPNAEVRLRQREKMIHPLEMAIDCNGRRLNYPQARAMVKVFSRPAAGQEVKASDVRPVPVLMKTIKYLLTNVCCQNDISWALVYQFVYDRLQAIRQDLCVQGVRNSMALQTYQAAVRFYVYAHYRTDTDLEDYISFCGQDEESEEDEESDSDSDSDGDSDSKSDEGAETKIVEDTKASEKDRSSGEEFTVGSEEDNNKRETHAAGCTGDCGEPDNLAEKERVLPSDRNGKKQNNGDAISCCTLREEAVALYMLVNLGNEEAIMNVLRLPQNIKCSKLVVLTLKMNIAWLTHNYYRVLTLSTRLPPLCQCAFHPHLNVIQRKSLEIINQSHSCKGQSYSLDQLSEMLLYNTTDDLAEACTHYGLLVGNEGVVFTKGTFNWEAPTMKPCHTRRIEDHLATVPLSELLIPTLRQ
;
A
#
# COMPACT_ATOMS: atom_id res chain seq x y z
N MET A 1 -8.77 0.49 -7.35
CA MET A 1 -7.93 0.48 -8.58
C MET A 1 -8.52 -0.38 -9.70
N CYS A 2 -8.79 -1.67 -9.45
CA CYS A 2 -8.98 -2.72 -10.47
C CYS A 2 -9.99 -2.40 -11.59
N LEU A 3 -11.10 -1.71 -11.32
CA LEU A 3 -12.09 -1.35 -12.35
C LEU A 3 -11.52 -0.41 -13.43
N VAL A 4 -10.62 0.52 -13.08
CA VAL A 4 -9.89 1.35 -14.05
C VAL A 4 -9.03 0.47 -14.94
N PHE A 5 -8.37 -0.53 -14.34
CA PHE A 5 -7.52 -1.46 -15.05
C PHE A 5 -8.32 -2.33 -16.02
N GLN A 6 -9.44 -2.93 -15.59
CA GLN A 6 -10.34 -3.75 -16.43
C GLN A 6 -10.85 -2.98 -17.66
N ILE A 7 -11.30 -1.72 -17.47
CA ILE A 7 -11.74 -0.84 -18.57
C ILE A 7 -10.57 -0.55 -19.53
N MET A 8 -9.35 -0.34 -19.01
CA MET A 8 -8.16 -0.10 -19.85
C MET A 8 -7.60 -1.35 -20.53
N ALA A 9 -7.87 -2.54 -19.99
CA ALA A 9 -7.48 -3.83 -20.57
C ALA A 9 -8.44 -4.34 -21.66
N GLY A 10 -9.56 -3.65 -21.89
CA GLY A 10 -10.57 -4.05 -22.87
C GLY A 10 -11.37 -5.28 -22.44
N GLN A 11 -11.46 -5.57 -21.14
CA GLN A 11 -12.30 -6.65 -20.62
C GLN A 11 -13.78 -6.20 -20.59
N GLU A 12 -14.37 -6.13 -21.76
CA GLU A 12 -15.82 -6.01 -21.92
C GLU A 12 -16.48 -7.31 -21.44
N GLN A 13 -17.12 -7.29 -20.27
CA GLN A 13 -18.14 -8.29 -19.98
C GLN A 13 -19.23 -8.20 -21.05
N SER A 14 -19.57 -9.34 -21.63
CA SER A 14 -20.57 -9.51 -22.70
C SER A 14 -21.81 -8.66 -22.47
N GLN A 15 -22.19 -7.85 -23.47
CA GLN A 15 -23.42 -7.07 -23.39
C GLN A 15 -24.64 -7.96 -23.54
N ASP A 16 -25.20 -8.37 -22.40
CA ASP A 16 -26.56 -8.89 -22.36
C ASP A 16 -27.54 -7.77 -22.74
N GLN A 17 -28.57 -8.06 -23.53
CA GLN A 17 -29.38 -7.04 -24.22
C GLN A 17 -30.47 -6.40 -23.32
N HIS A 18 -30.16 -6.23 -22.03
CA HIS A 18 -31.08 -5.63 -21.08
C HIS A 18 -31.16 -4.11 -21.23
N LYS A 19 -32.37 -3.58 -21.03
CA LYS A 19 -32.72 -2.17 -21.24
C LYS A 19 -32.04 -1.29 -20.18
N HIS A 20 -30.90 -0.71 -20.54
CA HIS A 20 -29.99 0.00 -19.64
C HIS A 20 -30.67 1.17 -18.90
N LEU A 21 -30.46 1.28 -17.58
CA LEU A 21 -30.94 2.44 -16.81
C LEU A 21 -30.13 3.69 -17.19
N VAL A 22 -30.82 4.78 -17.49
CA VAL A 22 -30.21 6.10 -17.69
C VAL A 22 -30.72 7.05 -16.62
N GLY A 23 -29.81 7.63 -15.83
CA GLY A 23 -30.15 8.56 -14.77
C GLY A 23 -30.65 9.90 -15.31
N ILE A 24 -31.68 10.46 -14.68
CA ILE A 24 -32.26 11.77 -15.02
C ILE A 24 -32.07 12.83 -13.92
N CYS A 25 -31.30 12.53 -12.86
CA CYS A 25 -30.98 13.50 -11.82
C CYS A 25 -29.98 14.55 -12.32
N MET A 26 -30.47 15.70 -12.79
CA MET A 26 -29.65 16.82 -13.27
C MET A 26 -28.92 17.62 -12.16
N GLY A 27 -29.23 17.34 -10.88
CA GLY A 27 -28.54 17.88 -9.71
C GLY A 27 -27.43 16.96 -9.20
N MET A 28 -26.50 17.50 -8.40
CA MET A 28 -25.45 16.68 -7.76
C MET A 28 -26.00 15.77 -6.63
N CYS A 29 -27.25 16.02 -6.22
CA CYS A 29 -28.05 15.28 -5.25
C CYS A 29 -29.52 15.24 -5.76
N PRO A 30 -30.23 14.09 -5.71
CA PRO A 30 -31.64 13.99 -6.06
C PRO A 30 -32.56 14.88 -5.22
N ASN A 31 -33.56 15.50 -5.86
CA ASN A 31 -34.53 16.37 -5.17
C ASN A 31 -35.39 15.65 -4.12
N ALA A 32 -35.47 14.31 -4.14
CA ALA A 32 -36.08 13.54 -3.06
C ALA A 32 -35.17 13.48 -1.83
N GLU A 33 -33.89 13.14 -2.02
CA GLU A 33 -32.87 13.08 -0.97
C GLU A 33 -32.63 14.45 -0.32
N VAL A 34 -32.57 15.54 -1.10
CA VAL A 34 -32.44 16.90 -0.55
C VAL A 34 -33.57 17.23 0.43
N ARG A 35 -34.82 16.87 0.11
CA ARG A 35 -35.98 17.12 0.99
C ARG A 35 -35.99 16.20 2.21
N LEU A 36 -35.58 14.94 2.05
CA LEU A 36 -35.40 14.01 3.16
C LEU A 36 -34.36 14.56 4.15
N ARG A 37 -33.16 14.89 3.68
CA ARG A 37 -32.05 15.39 4.51
C ARG A 37 -32.33 16.78 5.10
N GLN A 38 -33.13 17.61 4.46
CA GLN A 38 -33.71 18.83 5.05
C GLN A 38 -34.62 18.52 6.24
N ARG A 39 -35.56 17.58 6.09
CA ARG A 39 -36.56 17.25 7.12
C ARG A 39 -35.93 16.58 8.34
N GLU A 40 -35.07 15.59 8.12
CA GLU A 40 -34.37 14.87 9.21
C GLU A 40 -33.14 15.63 9.74
N LYS A 41 -32.86 16.83 9.23
CA LYS A 41 -31.69 17.69 9.58
C LYS A 41 -30.31 17.06 9.28
N MET A 42 -30.27 16.03 8.43
CA MET A 42 -29.07 15.29 8.03
C MET A 42 -28.26 15.99 6.92
N ILE A 43 -27.91 17.26 7.14
CA ILE A 43 -27.10 18.08 6.22
C ILE A 43 -25.66 18.11 6.73
N HIS A 44 -24.69 17.65 5.92
CA HIS A 44 -23.29 17.70 6.31
C HIS A 44 -22.80 19.16 6.38
N PRO A 45 -21.87 19.54 7.28
CA PRO A 45 -21.33 20.91 7.34
C PRO A 45 -20.83 21.44 5.98
N LEU A 46 -20.20 20.60 5.15
CA LEU A 46 -19.73 20.96 3.79
C LEU A 46 -20.86 21.20 2.76
N GLU A 47 -22.12 20.89 3.11
CA GLU A 47 -23.32 21.14 2.31
C GLU A 47 -24.16 22.33 2.85
N MET A 48 -23.78 22.91 4.00
CA MET A 48 -24.45 24.06 4.62
C MET A 48 -24.18 25.38 3.88
N ALA A 49 -25.13 26.31 3.97
CA ALA A 49 -24.94 27.69 3.55
C ALA A 49 -23.98 28.43 4.47
N ILE A 50 -23.23 29.38 3.91
CA ILE A 50 -22.26 30.22 4.62
C ILE A 50 -22.75 31.66 4.53
N ASP A 51 -22.74 32.39 5.66
CA ASP A 51 -23.12 33.81 5.71
C ASP A 51 -21.99 34.75 5.25
N CYS A 52 -22.22 36.06 5.29
CA CYS A 52 -21.20 37.07 4.96
C CYS A 52 -20.02 37.14 5.94
N ASN A 53 -20.10 36.45 7.08
CA ASN A 53 -19.08 36.38 8.14
C ASN A 53 -18.31 35.04 8.14
N GLY A 54 -18.54 34.17 7.15
CA GLY A 54 -17.93 32.84 7.07
C GLY A 54 -18.59 31.77 7.97
N ARG A 55 -19.73 32.08 8.61
CA ARG A 55 -20.41 31.17 9.54
C ARG A 55 -21.34 30.22 8.78
N ARG A 56 -21.26 28.93 9.10
CA ARG A 56 -22.16 27.90 8.54
C ARG A 56 -23.53 27.98 9.21
N LEU A 57 -24.55 28.20 8.39
CA LEU A 57 -25.97 28.26 8.76
C LEU A 57 -26.57 26.86 8.67
N ASN A 58 -27.48 26.50 9.58
CA ASN A 58 -28.19 25.21 9.53
C ASN A 58 -29.32 25.23 8.47
N TYR A 59 -28.92 25.44 7.22
CA TYR A 59 -29.75 25.51 6.02
C TYR A 59 -28.90 25.06 4.83
N PRO A 60 -29.37 24.19 3.92
CA PRO A 60 -28.53 23.62 2.90
C PRO A 60 -28.24 24.62 1.78
N GLN A 61 -26.99 24.69 1.34
CA GLN A 61 -26.63 25.37 0.12
C GLN A 61 -26.97 24.45 -1.06
N ALA A 62 -28.03 24.76 -1.82
CA ALA A 62 -28.54 23.90 -2.90
C ALA A 62 -27.50 23.55 -3.99
N ARG A 63 -26.44 24.36 -4.15
CA ARG A 63 -25.31 24.10 -5.07
C ARG A 63 -24.16 23.28 -4.46
N ALA A 64 -24.23 22.94 -3.17
CA ALA A 64 -23.23 22.16 -2.44
C ALA A 64 -23.70 20.75 -2.06
N MET A 65 -25.03 20.52 -2.00
CA MET A 65 -25.62 19.19 -1.73
C MET A 65 -25.14 18.15 -2.75
N VAL A 66 -24.62 17.01 -2.27
CA VAL A 66 -24.19 15.87 -3.10
C VAL A 66 -24.82 14.57 -2.59
N LYS A 67 -25.29 13.70 -3.49
CA LYS A 67 -25.89 12.39 -3.17
C LYS A 67 -25.00 11.58 -2.22
N VAL A 68 -25.53 11.20 -1.06
CA VAL A 68 -24.89 10.29 -0.09
C VAL A 68 -24.79 8.88 -0.68
N PHE A 69 -23.77 8.10 -0.29
CA PHE A 69 -23.75 6.67 -0.64
C PHE A 69 -24.81 5.89 0.17
N SER A 70 -25.43 4.90 -0.46
CA SER A 70 -26.45 4.07 0.17
C SER A 70 -26.41 2.69 -0.47
N ARG A 71 -26.20 1.64 0.33
CA ARG A 71 -26.32 0.25 -0.15
C ARG A 71 -27.78 0.04 -0.61
N PRO A 72 -28.04 -0.53 -1.81
CA PRO A 72 -29.41 -0.84 -2.21
C PRO A 72 -30.00 -1.88 -1.26
N ALA A 73 -31.20 -1.65 -0.74
CA ALA A 73 -31.91 -2.69 0.01
C ALA A 73 -32.32 -3.84 -0.92
N ALA A 74 -32.34 -5.07 -0.40
CA ALA A 74 -32.73 -6.25 -1.17
C ALA A 74 -34.13 -6.06 -1.81
N GLY A 75 -34.23 -6.30 -3.12
CA GLY A 75 -35.48 -6.12 -3.89
C GLY A 75 -35.88 -4.66 -4.21
N GLN A 76 -35.11 -3.64 -3.80
CA GLN A 76 -35.45 -2.25 -4.10
C GLN A 76 -35.00 -1.83 -5.52
N GLU A 77 -35.96 -1.63 -6.43
CA GLU A 77 -35.68 -1.10 -7.77
C GLU A 77 -35.09 0.33 -7.72
N VAL A 78 -33.98 0.53 -8.45
CA VAL A 78 -33.32 1.84 -8.55
C VAL A 78 -33.99 2.71 -9.60
N LYS A 79 -34.60 3.82 -9.15
CA LYS A 79 -35.33 4.74 -10.02
C LYS A 79 -34.39 5.67 -10.77
N ALA A 80 -34.68 5.93 -12.05
CA ALA A 80 -33.93 6.87 -12.88
C ALA A 80 -33.85 8.30 -12.27
N SER A 81 -34.85 8.71 -11.48
CA SER A 81 -34.88 9.99 -10.75
C SER A 81 -33.76 10.16 -9.72
N ASP A 82 -33.22 9.03 -9.23
CA ASP A 82 -32.36 8.98 -8.05
C ASP A 82 -30.90 8.71 -8.46
N VAL A 83 -30.64 8.62 -9.78
CA VAL A 83 -29.36 8.33 -10.42
C VAL A 83 -28.95 9.52 -11.31
N ARG A 84 -27.68 9.93 -11.21
CA ARG A 84 -27.13 11.08 -11.95
C ARG A 84 -26.48 10.62 -13.26
N PRO A 85 -26.78 11.22 -14.41
CA PRO A 85 -26.12 10.87 -15.67
C PRO A 85 -24.66 11.33 -15.70
N VAL A 86 -23.84 10.69 -16.52
CA VAL A 86 -22.36 10.86 -16.54
C VAL A 86 -21.87 12.33 -16.64
N PRO A 87 -22.50 13.25 -17.41
CA PRO A 87 -22.10 14.65 -17.42
C PRO A 87 -22.28 15.35 -16.06
N VAL A 88 -23.29 14.93 -15.28
CA VAL A 88 -23.54 15.43 -13.92
C VAL A 88 -22.52 14.81 -12.96
N LEU A 89 -22.21 13.52 -13.09
CA LEU A 89 -21.16 12.86 -12.30
C LEU A 89 -19.78 13.51 -12.49
N MET A 90 -19.40 13.81 -13.73
CA MET A 90 -18.18 14.56 -14.05
C MET A 90 -18.17 15.97 -13.45
N LYS A 91 -19.33 16.65 -13.41
CA LYS A 91 -19.48 17.94 -12.73
C LYS A 91 -19.35 17.80 -11.21
N THR A 92 -19.93 16.76 -10.61
CA THR A 92 -19.87 16.51 -9.16
C THR A 92 -18.46 16.16 -8.72
N ILE A 93 -17.75 15.25 -9.40
CA ILE A 93 -16.38 14.91 -9.01
C ILE A 93 -15.43 16.11 -9.13
N LYS A 94 -15.60 16.95 -10.17
CA LYS A 94 -14.86 18.21 -10.26
C LYS A 94 -15.15 19.12 -9.06
N TYR A 95 -16.43 19.33 -8.71
CA TYR A 95 -16.80 20.11 -7.52
C TYR A 95 -16.17 19.56 -6.23
N LEU A 96 -16.24 18.24 -6.00
CA LEU A 96 -15.61 17.62 -4.83
C LEU A 96 -14.10 17.93 -4.80
N LEU A 97 -13.38 17.65 -5.88
CA LEU A 97 -11.91 17.71 -5.87
C LEU A 97 -11.33 19.12 -6.06
N THR A 98 -12.07 20.08 -6.64
CA THR A 98 -11.61 21.48 -6.80
C THR A 98 -12.23 22.48 -5.84
N ASN A 99 -13.29 22.13 -5.10
CA ASN A 99 -13.97 23.05 -4.18
C ASN A 99 -14.14 22.48 -2.77
N VAL A 100 -14.25 21.16 -2.59
CA VAL A 100 -14.42 20.54 -1.26
C VAL A 100 -13.06 20.13 -0.67
N CYS A 101 -12.20 19.46 -1.44
CA CYS A 101 -10.84 19.11 -1.01
C CYS A 101 -9.93 20.32 -0.70
N CYS A 102 -10.30 21.52 -1.17
CA CYS A 102 -9.56 22.77 -0.97
C CYS A 102 -10.17 23.70 0.09
N GLN A 103 -11.15 23.23 0.88
CA GLN A 103 -11.66 23.98 2.04
C GLN A 103 -10.71 23.83 3.24
N ASN A 104 -10.40 24.96 3.88
CA ASN A 104 -9.48 25.06 5.03
C ASN A 104 -10.19 25.46 6.34
N ASP A 105 -11.51 25.69 6.31
CA ASP A 105 -12.32 26.05 7.48
C ASP A 105 -12.93 24.84 8.20
N ILE A 106 -12.68 23.63 7.69
CA ILE A 106 -13.11 22.35 8.25
C ILE A 106 -11.90 21.40 8.30
N SER A 107 -11.85 20.51 9.30
CA SER A 107 -10.77 19.54 9.49
C SER A 107 -10.68 18.54 8.33
N TRP A 108 -9.46 18.10 8.00
CA TRP A 108 -9.24 17.18 6.88
C TRP A 108 -10.02 15.86 7.03
N ALA A 109 -10.17 15.33 8.25
CA ALA A 109 -10.95 14.12 8.50
C ALA A 109 -12.42 14.23 8.01
N LEU A 110 -13.09 15.35 8.26
CA LEU A 110 -14.46 15.60 7.80
C LEU A 110 -14.53 15.85 6.28
N VAL A 111 -13.50 16.45 5.69
CA VAL A 111 -13.37 16.57 4.23
C VAL A 111 -13.15 15.21 3.58
N TYR A 112 -12.30 14.37 4.17
CA TYR A 112 -12.02 13.00 3.73
C TYR A 112 -13.28 12.12 3.78
N GLN A 113 -13.91 12.01 4.94
CA GLN A 113 -15.10 11.19 5.15
C GLN A 113 -16.23 11.57 4.17
N PHE A 114 -16.45 12.88 3.99
CA PHE A 114 -17.43 13.37 3.03
C PHE A 114 -17.06 13.04 1.58
N VAL A 115 -15.85 13.36 1.12
CA VAL A 115 -15.48 13.14 -0.28
C VAL A 115 -15.39 11.63 -0.59
N TYR A 116 -14.93 10.80 0.35
CA TYR A 116 -14.92 9.34 0.23
C TYR A 116 -16.34 8.79 -0.04
N ASP A 117 -17.31 9.09 0.81
CA ASP A 117 -18.71 8.68 0.64
C ASP A 117 -19.29 9.17 -0.69
N ARG A 118 -19.16 10.47 -0.98
CA ARG A 118 -19.74 11.06 -2.19
C ARG A 118 -19.10 10.52 -3.48
N LEU A 119 -17.84 10.04 -3.42
CA LEU A 119 -17.20 9.28 -4.49
C LEU A 119 -17.73 7.83 -4.61
N GLN A 120 -18.05 7.15 -3.52
CA GLN A 120 -18.73 5.84 -3.59
C GLN A 120 -20.13 5.97 -4.22
N ALA A 121 -20.88 7.02 -3.89
CA ALA A 121 -22.16 7.34 -4.55
C ALA A 121 -22.01 7.62 -6.06
N ILE A 122 -20.90 8.23 -6.48
CA ILE A 122 -20.57 8.45 -7.89
C ILE A 122 -20.21 7.13 -8.59
N ARG A 123 -19.41 6.27 -7.94
CA ARG A 123 -19.09 4.92 -8.43
C ARG A 123 -20.37 4.08 -8.62
N GLN A 124 -21.26 4.10 -7.63
CA GLN A 124 -22.55 3.40 -7.68
C GLN A 124 -23.40 3.86 -8.86
N ASP A 125 -23.57 5.17 -9.07
CA ASP A 125 -24.34 5.68 -10.22
C ASP A 125 -23.73 5.27 -11.57
N LEU A 126 -22.40 5.18 -11.69
CA LEU A 126 -21.74 4.65 -12.90
C LEU A 126 -22.00 3.16 -13.11
N CYS A 127 -21.95 2.36 -12.03
CA CYS A 127 -22.17 0.91 -12.09
C CYS A 127 -23.62 0.56 -12.42
N VAL A 128 -24.60 1.22 -11.81
CA VAL A 128 -26.04 0.99 -12.10
C VAL A 128 -26.41 1.42 -13.52
N GLN A 129 -25.73 2.43 -14.07
CA GLN A 129 -25.85 2.83 -15.48
C GLN A 129 -24.85 2.10 -16.40
N GLY A 130 -24.13 1.09 -15.91
CA GLY A 130 -23.16 0.25 -16.65
C GLY A 130 -22.14 0.99 -17.53
N VAL A 131 -21.81 2.26 -17.25
CA VAL A 131 -21.08 3.08 -18.23
C VAL A 131 -19.57 2.82 -18.21
N ARG A 132 -19.03 2.35 -19.34
CA ARG A 132 -17.59 2.07 -19.56
C ARG A 132 -16.90 3.07 -20.51
N ASN A 133 -17.52 4.22 -20.78
CA ASN A 133 -17.00 5.21 -21.73
C ASN A 133 -15.85 6.08 -21.15
N SER A 134 -15.24 6.93 -21.98
CA SER A 134 -14.11 7.79 -21.60
C SER A 134 -14.40 8.78 -20.47
N MET A 135 -15.66 9.20 -20.26
CA MET A 135 -16.04 10.09 -19.15
C MET A 135 -16.17 9.31 -17.83
N ALA A 136 -16.69 8.08 -17.87
CA ALA A 136 -16.68 7.18 -16.71
C ALA A 136 -15.23 6.84 -16.31
N LEU A 137 -14.35 6.55 -17.28
CA LEU A 137 -12.92 6.33 -17.04
C LEU A 137 -12.25 7.54 -16.36
N GLN A 138 -12.50 8.76 -16.85
CA GLN A 138 -12.00 9.99 -16.20
C GLN A 138 -12.53 10.17 -14.77
N THR A 139 -13.79 9.80 -14.51
CA THR A 139 -14.39 9.86 -13.18
C THR A 139 -13.65 8.90 -12.23
N TYR A 140 -13.42 7.65 -12.63
CA TYR A 140 -12.68 6.69 -11.82
C TYR A 140 -11.21 7.08 -11.63
N GLN A 141 -10.56 7.66 -12.66
CA GLN A 141 -9.19 8.17 -12.56
C GLN A 141 -9.08 9.32 -11.56
N ALA A 142 -10.00 10.29 -11.59
CA ALA A 142 -10.03 11.39 -10.62
C ALA A 142 -10.29 10.90 -9.18
N ALA A 143 -11.19 9.93 -9.00
CA ALA A 143 -11.42 9.29 -7.68
C ALA A 143 -10.14 8.60 -7.17
N VAL A 144 -9.42 7.89 -8.04
CA VAL A 144 -8.11 7.29 -7.73
C VAL A 144 -7.08 8.33 -7.27
N ARG A 145 -7.00 9.51 -7.92
CA ARG A 145 -6.09 10.58 -7.46
C ARG A 145 -6.43 11.06 -6.05
N PHE A 146 -7.72 11.22 -5.76
CA PHE A 146 -8.16 11.57 -4.41
C PHE A 146 -7.76 10.52 -3.38
N TYR A 147 -8.01 9.23 -3.62
CA TYR A 147 -7.66 8.18 -2.66
C TYR A 147 -6.15 8.12 -2.38
N VAL A 148 -5.31 8.19 -3.42
CA VAL A 148 -3.84 8.19 -3.28
C VAL A 148 -3.34 9.41 -2.49
N TYR A 149 -3.84 10.61 -2.79
CA TYR A 149 -3.45 11.82 -2.06
C TYR A 149 -3.98 11.82 -0.62
N ALA A 150 -5.22 11.36 -0.41
CA ALA A 150 -5.86 11.39 0.90
C ALA A 150 -5.17 10.45 1.89
N HIS A 151 -4.85 9.23 1.44
CA HIS A 151 -4.08 8.23 2.20
C HIS A 151 -2.70 8.77 2.62
N TYR A 152 -1.95 9.36 1.67
CA TYR A 152 -0.68 10.02 1.97
C TYR A 152 -0.81 11.19 2.97
N ARG A 153 -1.99 11.83 3.06
CA ARG A 153 -2.27 12.95 3.97
C ARG A 153 -2.83 12.52 5.34
N THR A 154 -3.07 11.23 5.58
CA THR A 154 -3.63 10.73 6.85
C THR A 154 -2.70 9.84 7.67
N ASP A 155 -1.54 9.42 7.15
CA ASP A 155 -0.64 8.44 7.80
C ASP A 155 -1.37 7.14 8.27
N THR A 156 -2.46 6.77 7.58
CA THR A 156 -3.27 5.56 7.83
C THR A 156 -3.03 4.55 6.72
N ASP A 157 -2.72 3.29 7.06
CA ASP A 157 -2.38 2.23 6.10
C ASP A 157 -3.43 2.00 4.99
N LEU A 158 -2.98 1.47 3.85
CA LEU A 158 -3.81 1.35 2.63
C LEU A 158 -4.75 0.12 2.67
N GLU A 159 -4.71 -0.71 3.71
CA GLU A 159 -5.46 -1.97 3.78
C GLU A 159 -6.97 -1.75 3.89
N ASP A 160 -7.41 -0.64 4.51
CA ASP A 160 -8.80 -0.15 4.50
C ASP A 160 -9.38 -0.01 3.08
N TYR A 161 -8.53 0.24 2.08
CA TYR A 161 -8.93 0.37 0.67
C TYR A 161 -9.13 -1.00 -0.03
N ILE A 162 -8.54 -2.07 0.50
CA ILE A 162 -8.63 -3.43 -0.04
C ILE A 162 -9.92 -4.10 0.43
N SER A 163 -10.29 -3.95 1.70
CA SER A 163 -11.57 -4.43 2.25
C SER A 163 -12.79 -3.98 1.42
N PHE A 164 -12.77 -2.72 0.96
CA PHE A 164 -13.83 -2.15 0.10
C PHE A 164 -13.90 -2.72 -1.34
N CYS A 165 -13.15 -3.78 -1.64
CA CYS A 165 -13.21 -4.55 -2.89
C CYS A 165 -14.05 -5.85 -2.81
N GLY A 166 -14.74 -6.09 -1.69
CA GLY A 166 -15.93 -6.96 -1.66
C GLY A 166 -15.82 -8.19 -0.76
N GLN A 167 -16.04 -7.98 0.54
CA GLN A 167 -16.47 -9.01 1.49
C GLN A 167 -17.22 -8.32 2.67
N ASP A 168 -18.39 -7.77 2.37
CA ASP A 168 -19.39 -7.29 3.35
C ASP A 168 -20.64 -8.20 3.30
N GLU A 169 -20.45 -9.51 3.22
CA GLU A 169 -21.50 -10.52 3.34
C GLU A 169 -21.06 -11.52 4.43
N GLU A 170 -21.97 -11.84 5.35
CA GLU A 170 -21.84 -12.82 6.45
C GLU A 170 -20.88 -12.49 7.61
N SER A 171 -21.35 -11.65 8.55
CA SER A 171 -21.06 -11.79 10.00
C SER A 171 -22.09 -11.03 10.89
N GLU A 172 -23.37 -11.37 10.80
CA GLU A 172 -24.43 -10.92 11.75
C GLU A 172 -25.15 -12.15 12.35
N GLU A 173 -24.38 -12.99 13.06
CA GLU A 173 -24.83 -14.11 13.93
C GLU A 173 -23.80 -14.21 15.07
N ASP A 174 -24.11 -14.24 16.38
CA ASP A 174 -25.31 -13.83 17.12
C ASP A 174 -24.85 -13.30 18.50
N GLU A 175 -25.34 -12.13 18.96
CA GLU A 175 -25.27 -11.75 20.38
C GLU A 175 -26.55 -12.22 21.09
N GLU A 176 -26.68 -13.52 21.33
CA GLU A 176 -27.74 -14.03 22.22
C GLU A 176 -27.35 -13.76 23.68
N SER A 177 -28.20 -13.00 24.38
CA SER A 177 -27.87 -12.41 25.68
C SER A 177 -28.03 -13.39 26.84
N ASP A 178 -27.02 -13.49 27.71
CA ASP A 178 -27.16 -14.09 29.04
C ASP A 178 -28.30 -13.44 29.83
N SER A 179 -29.31 -14.22 30.20
CA SER A 179 -30.33 -13.82 31.18
C SER A 179 -30.68 -14.98 32.10
N ASP A 180 -30.24 -14.91 33.35
CA ASP A 180 -30.49 -15.92 34.38
C ASP A 180 -31.99 -16.14 34.65
N SER A 181 -32.42 -17.41 34.73
CA SER A 181 -33.44 -17.85 35.69
C SER A 181 -33.46 -19.37 35.87
N ASP A 182 -33.09 -19.86 37.05
CA ASP A 182 -33.41 -21.22 37.50
C ASP A 182 -34.93 -21.43 37.64
N SER A 183 -35.45 -22.63 37.35
CA SER A 183 -36.56 -23.27 38.09
C SER A 183 -36.80 -24.73 37.66
N ASP A 184 -37.12 -25.55 38.67
CA ASP A 184 -37.39 -27.00 38.61
C ASP A 184 -38.57 -27.44 37.70
N GLY A 185 -38.59 -28.72 37.29
CA GLY A 185 -39.80 -29.35 36.71
C GLY A 185 -39.64 -30.80 36.23
N ASP A 186 -40.25 -31.76 36.95
CA ASP A 186 -40.30 -33.20 36.63
C ASP A 186 -40.87 -33.56 35.24
N SER A 187 -40.38 -34.67 34.66
CA SER A 187 -41.19 -35.61 33.85
C SER A 187 -40.48 -36.97 33.67
N ASP A 188 -41.07 -38.04 34.22
CA ASP A 188 -40.59 -39.43 34.17
C ASP A 188 -41.39 -40.28 33.15
N SER A 189 -40.72 -41.03 32.24
CA SER A 189 -41.28 -42.29 31.64
C SER A 189 -40.36 -43.04 30.63
N LYS A 190 -39.64 -44.05 31.14
CA LYS A 190 -39.47 -45.46 30.65
C LYS A 190 -39.27 -45.89 29.17
N SER A 191 -38.63 -47.07 29.05
CA SER A 191 -38.59 -48.08 27.95
C SER A 191 -37.70 -47.79 26.72
N ASP A 192 -36.95 -48.74 26.14
CA ASP A 192 -36.64 -50.13 26.57
C ASP A 192 -35.31 -50.70 25.98
N GLU A 193 -34.93 -51.89 26.44
CA GLU A 193 -33.84 -52.86 26.09
C GLU A 193 -32.96 -52.69 24.82
N GLY A 194 -31.66 -53.10 24.86
CA GLY A 194 -30.83 -53.08 23.63
C GLY A 194 -29.37 -53.62 23.54
N ALA A 195 -28.87 -54.51 24.40
CA ALA A 195 -27.65 -55.34 24.20
C ALA A 195 -26.21 -54.72 24.10
N GLU A 196 -25.25 -55.53 24.58
CA GLU A 196 -23.81 -55.37 24.82
C GLU A 196 -22.93 -55.05 23.57
N THR A 197 -21.72 -54.45 23.65
CA THR A 197 -20.52 -55.07 24.27
C THR A 197 -19.30 -54.12 24.46
N LYS A 198 -18.64 -54.27 25.63
CA LYS A 198 -17.20 -54.08 25.98
C LYS A 198 -16.36 -52.96 25.28
N ILE A 199 -15.93 -51.88 25.95
CA ILE A 199 -14.97 -51.71 27.09
C ILE A 199 -13.54 -51.33 26.62
N VAL A 200 -13.15 -50.07 26.96
CA VAL A 200 -11.94 -49.54 27.71
C VAL A 200 -10.58 -50.26 27.47
N GLU A 201 -9.39 -49.64 27.42
CA GLU A 201 -8.77 -48.46 28.09
C GLU A 201 -7.94 -47.61 27.07
N ASP A 202 -7.63 -46.31 27.20
CA ASP A 202 -7.12 -45.44 28.30
C ASP A 202 -5.74 -45.87 28.85
N THR A 203 -4.79 -45.02 29.28
CA THR A 203 -4.73 -43.55 29.48
C THR A 203 -3.29 -43.00 29.28
N LYS A 204 -3.11 -41.66 29.24
CA LYS A 204 -2.01 -40.77 29.76
C LYS A 204 -0.55 -41.30 29.85
N ALA A 205 0.48 -40.56 29.38
CA ALA A 205 1.09 -39.33 29.97
C ALA A 205 1.66 -39.54 31.40
N SER A 206 2.80 -38.99 31.85
CA SER A 206 3.76 -37.97 31.33
C SER A 206 5.06 -37.98 32.17
N GLU A 207 6.05 -37.11 31.84
CA GLU A 207 7.14 -36.64 32.76
C GLU A 207 8.23 -37.68 33.20
N LYS A 208 9.47 -37.35 33.62
CA LYS A 208 10.34 -36.14 33.48
C LYS A 208 11.82 -36.49 33.84
N ASP A 209 12.76 -35.59 33.47
CA ASP A 209 14.00 -35.23 34.20
C ASP A 209 15.24 -36.18 34.35
N ARG A 210 16.42 -35.52 34.27
CA ARG A 210 17.71 -35.76 34.98
C ARG A 210 18.77 -36.78 34.52
N SER A 211 19.65 -36.29 33.63
CA SER A 211 21.10 -36.02 33.88
C SER A 211 22.06 -37.10 34.44
N SER A 212 22.93 -37.61 33.55
CA SER A 212 24.39 -37.78 33.71
C SER A 212 24.99 -38.28 32.37
N GLY A 213 26.28 -38.12 32.04
CA GLY A 213 27.35 -37.39 32.72
C GLY A 213 28.62 -38.25 32.95
N GLU A 214 29.43 -38.49 31.91
CA GLU A 214 30.76 -39.11 32.02
C GLU A 214 31.69 -38.72 30.85
N GLU A 215 32.96 -39.13 30.88
CA GLU A 215 34.11 -38.36 30.34
C GLU A 215 35.17 -39.23 29.58
N PHE A 216 36.28 -38.61 29.13
CA PHE A 216 37.54 -39.21 28.60
C PHE A 216 37.50 -39.92 27.22
N THR A 217 38.59 -40.03 26.42
CA THR A 217 39.68 -39.09 26.03
C THR A 217 40.55 -39.69 24.89
N VAL A 218 41.17 -38.81 24.08
CA VAL A 218 42.53 -38.93 23.44
C VAL A 218 42.82 -40.04 22.41
N GLY A 219 43.49 -39.60 21.33
CA GLY A 219 44.41 -40.39 20.48
C GLY A 219 43.93 -40.61 19.05
N SER A 220 44.69 -40.48 17.95
CA SER A 220 45.98 -39.87 17.54
C SER A 220 46.60 -40.76 16.45
N GLU A 221 47.42 -40.20 15.56
CA GLU A 221 48.23 -40.93 14.54
C GLU A 221 47.44 -41.68 13.43
N GLU A 222 48.01 -42.03 12.27
CA GLU A 222 48.79 -41.23 11.30
C GLU A 222 48.87 -42.00 9.94
N ASP A 223 49.58 -41.43 8.98
CA ASP A 223 50.34 -42.11 7.90
C ASP A 223 49.71 -42.82 6.67
N ASN A 224 49.89 -42.14 5.52
CA ASN A 224 50.64 -42.60 4.32
C ASN A 224 50.34 -43.96 3.64
N ASN A 225 49.85 -43.90 2.39
CA ASN A 225 50.69 -43.89 1.17
C ASN A 225 49.80 -43.72 -0.10
N LYS A 226 50.20 -42.93 -1.12
CA LYS A 226 51.02 -43.30 -2.32
C LYS A 226 50.46 -44.50 -3.11
N ARG A 227 50.43 -44.51 -4.46
CA ARG A 227 51.48 -43.97 -5.38
C ARG A 227 51.01 -43.88 -6.87
N GLU A 228 51.62 -42.95 -7.64
CA GLU A 228 52.07 -42.98 -9.09
C GLU A 228 51.23 -43.72 -10.18
N THR A 229 51.14 -43.34 -11.48
CA THR A 229 51.72 -42.32 -12.41
C THR A 229 50.60 -41.94 -13.44
N HIS A 230 50.70 -41.19 -14.56
CA HIS A 230 51.72 -40.46 -15.39
C HIS A 230 51.07 -39.11 -15.83
N ALA A 231 51.70 -38.02 -16.29
CA ALA A 231 53.03 -37.65 -16.81
C ALA A 231 53.11 -37.36 -18.35
N ALA A 232 52.70 -36.15 -18.77
CA ALA A 232 53.21 -35.36 -19.92
C ALA A 232 52.52 -33.98 -19.97
N GLY A 233 53.14 -32.83 -20.30
CA GLY A 233 54.58 -32.53 -20.42
C GLY A 233 54.94 -31.46 -21.47
N CYS A 234 55.00 -30.17 -21.11
CA CYS A 234 55.68 -29.04 -21.80
C CYS A 234 55.69 -27.81 -20.84
N THR A 235 56.82 -27.38 -20.25
CA THR A 235 57.82 -26.38 -20.73
C THR A 235 57.26 -24.97 -21.00
N GLY A 236 57.74 -23.87 -20.39
CA GLY A 236 58.76 -23.64 -19.34
C GLY A 236 58.50 -22.28 -18.65
N ASP A 237 58.91 -22.06 -17.40
CA ASP A 237 60.25 -21.54 -16.97
C ASP A 237 60.42 -20.02 -17.23
N CYS A 238 60.84 -19.14 -16.30
CA CYS A 238 61.44 -19.26 -14.96
C CYS A 238 61.11 -18.00 -14.08
N GLY A 239 61.24 -18.07 -12.75
CA GLY A 239 61.52 -16.88 -11.90
C GLY A 239 60.65 -16.64 -10.66
N GLU A 240 61.06 -17.20 -9.52
CA GLU A 240 60.69 -16.77 -8.15
C GLU A 240 61.70 -15.67 -7.64
N PRO A 241 61.46 -14.90 -6.55
CA PRO A 241 60.91 -15.38 -5.27
C PRO A 241 59.90 -14.45 -4.53
N ASP A 242 59.52 -14.89 -3.34
CA ASP A 242 58.59 -14.30 -2.36
C ASP A 242 58.65 -12.78 -2.14
N ASN A 243 57.47 -12.20 -1.88
CA ASN A 243 57.22 -11.59 -0.57
C ASN A 243 55.72 -11.52 -0.24
N LEU A 244 55.36 -11.67 1.04
CA LEU A 244 54.01 -11.38 1.52
C LEU A 244 53.82 -9.86 1.68
N ALA A 245 52.73 -9.33 1.14
CA ALA A 245 52.22 -8.01 1.47
C ALA A 245 50.69 -8.05 1.49
N GLU A 246 50.10 -7.53 2.56
CA GLU A 246 48.65 -7.48 2.72
C GLU A 246 48.01 -6.57 1.67
N LYS A 247 47.03 -7.09 0.92
CA LYS A 247 46.26 -6.26 0.00
C LYS A 247 45.03 -5.70 0.73
N GLU A 248 45.19 -4.50 1.28
CA GLU A 248 44.15 -3.76 1.98
C GLU A 248 42.82 -3.78 1.21
N ARG A 249 41.72 -4.05 1.93
CA ARG A 249 40.37 -3.76 1.43
C ARG A 249 40.10 -2.27 1.60
N VAL A 250 40.72 -1.47 0.73
CA VAL A 250 40.48 -0.03 0.63
C VAL A 250 39.00 0.20 0.31
N LEU A 251 38.28 0.68 1.32
CA LEU A 251 36.92 1.20 1.18
C LEU A 251 36.94 2.40 0.21
N PRO A 252 35.89 2.66 -0.58
CA PRO A 252 35.85 3.76 -1.52
C PRO A 252 35.66 5.11 -0.81
N SER A 253 36.71 5.61 -0.15
CA SER A 253 36.78 6.99 0.32
C SER A 253 36.84 8.00 -0.84
N ASP A 254 36.36 9.21 -0.57
CA ASP A 254 36.51 10.42 -1.39
C ASP A 254 36.29 10.29 -2.91
N ARG A 255 35.07 9.92 -3.29
CA ARG A 255 34.43 10.58 -4.45
C ARG A 255 33.81 11.90 -4.04
N ASN A 256 34.66 12.85 -3.62
CA ASN A 256 34.24 14.23 -3.35
C ASN A 256 33.88 14.96 -4.65
N GLY A 257 32.65 14.73 -5.10
CA GLY A 257 32.10 15.28 -6.34
C GLY A 257 30.58 15.19 -6.30
N LYS A 258 29.93 16.27 -5.86
CA LYS A 258 28.47 16.40 -5.76
C LYS A 258 27.78 16.34 -7.13
N LYS A 259 27.69 15.15 -7.72
CA LYS A 259 26.63 14.80 -8.66
C LYS A 259 25.33 14.63 -7.86
N GLN A 260 24.68 15.75 -7.58
CA GLN A 260 23.26 15.74 -7.24
C GLN A 260 22.53 14.93 -8.33
N ASN A 261 21.87 13.84 -7.94
CA ASN A 261 21.16 12.97 -8.87
C ASN A 261 19.82 13.60 -9.29
N ASN A 262 19.89 14.80 -9.89
CA ASN A 262 18.84 15.40 -10.69
C ASN A 262 18.68 14.62 -12.01
N GLY A 263 18.36 13.33 -11.90
CA GLY A 263 17.96 12.52 -13.04
C GLY A 263 16.53 12.91 -13.42
N ASP A 264 16.39 13.81 -14.38
CA ASP A 264 15.17 14.51 -14.80
C ASP A 264 13.85 13.82 -14.39
N ALA A 265 13.02 14.56 -13.65
CA ALA A 265 11.72 14.11 -13.19
C ALA A 265 10.84 13.68 -14.38
N ILE A 266 10.26 12.48 -14.30
CA ILE A 266 9.53 11.92 -15.44
C ILE A 266 8.14 12.55 -15.52
N SER A 267 7.98 13.49 -16.46
CA SER A 267 6.68 14.02 -16.87
C SER A 267 5.76 12.90 -17.37
N CYS A 268 4.52 12.91 -16.89
CA CYS A 268 3.43 12.06 -17.37
C CYS A 268 2.76 12.70 -18.60
N CYS A 269 2.38 11.91 -19.61
CA CYS A 269 1.76 12.44 -20.84
C CYS A 269 0.24 12.26 -20.92
N THR A 270 -0.33 11.24 -20.28
CA THR A 270 -1.79 10.98 -20.28
C THR A 270 -2.34 10.52 -18.93
N LEU A 271 -3.62 10.76 -18.70
CA LEU A 271 -4.36 10.26 -17.52
C LEU A 271 -4.31 8.73 -17.42
N ARG A 272 -4.20 8.03 -18.55
CA ARG A 272 -4.11 6.56 -18.67
C ARG A 272 -2.74 6.03 -18.24
N GLU A 273 -1.64 6.66 -18.66
CA GLU A 273 -0.29 6.30 -18.20
C GLU A 273 -0.16 6.44 -16.68
N GLU A 274 -0.69 7.53 -16.12
CA GLU A 274 -0.68 7.76 -14.67
C GLU A 274 -1.49 6.70 -13.91
N ALA A 275 -2.69 6.37 -14.36
CA ALA A 275 -3.53 5.36 -13.71
C ALA A 275 -2.85 3.98 -13.63
N VAL A 276 -2.13 3.58 -14.69
CA VAL A 276 -1.35 2.34 -14.72
C VAL A 276 -0.11 2.43 -13.83
N ALA A 277 0.57 3.58 -13.81
CA ALA A 277 1.70 3.80 -12.92
C ALA A 277 1.30 3.75 -11.43
N LEU A 278 0.20 4.41 -11.05
CA LEU A 278 -0.33 4.39 -9.69
C LEU A 278 -0.75 2.97 -9.28
N TYR A 279 -1.36 2.18 -10.17
CA TYR A 279 -1.69 0.77 -9.91
C TYR A 279 -0.42 -0.07 -9.62
N MET A 280 0.65 0.12 -10.40
CA MET A 280 1.95 -0.57 -10.24
C MET A 280 2.78 -0.12 -9.03
N LEU A 281 2.47 1.03 -8.44
CA LEU A 281 3.15 1.58 -7.26
C LEU A 281 2.40 1.22 -5.98
N VAL A 282 1.06 1.27 -6.00
CA VAL A 282 0.24 0.70 -4.93
C VAL A 282 0.55 -0.79 -4.73
N ASN A 283 0.61 -1.56 -5.82
CA ASN A 283 0.88 -3.00 -5.79
C ASN A 283 2.36 -3.32 -6.08
N LEU A 284 3.30 -2.53 -5.54
CA LEU A 284 4.73 -2.70 -5.81
C LEU A 284 5.23 -4.10 -5.40
N GLY A 285 5.81 -4.83 -6.36
CA GLY A 285 6.31 -6.19 -6.15
C GLY A 285 5.25 -7.29 -6.30
N ASN A 286 3.99 -6.97 -6.53
CA ASN A 286 2.95 -7.97 -6.77
C ASN A 286 3.04 -8.52 -8.21
N GLU A 287 3.26 -9.83 -8.35
CA GLU A 287 3.45 -10.49 -9.65
C GLU A 287 2.21 -10.41 -10.55
N GLU A 288 1.01 -10.50 -9.99
CA GLU A 288 -0.23 -10.40 -10.78
C GLU A 288 -0.41 -9.00 -11.36
N ALA A 289 -0.15 -7.95 -10.59
CA ALA A 289 -0.19 -6.56 -11.05
C ALA A 289 0.80 -6.30 -12.20
N ILE A 290 2.02 -6.86 -12.08
CA ILE A 290 3.04 -6.82 -13.14
C ILE A 290 2.53 -7.56 -14.39
N MET A 291 2.05 -8.79 -14.25
CA MET A 291 1.55 -9.61 -15.36
C MET A 291 0.33 -8.98 -16.05
N ASN A 292 -0.56 -8.36 -15.28
CA ASN A 292 -1.68 -7.59 -15.80
C ASN A 292 -1.18 -6.41 -16.63
N VAL A 293 -0.26 -5.58 -16.13
CA VAL A 293 0.31 -4.48 -16.93
C VAL A 293 1.06 -4.96 -18.17
N LEU A 294 1.74 -6.11 -18.12
CA LEU A 294 2.39 -6.71 -19.29
C LEU A 294 1.40 -7.14 -20.39
N ARG A 295 0.13 -7.41 -20.06
CA ARG A 295 -0.95 -7.71 -21.02
C ARG A 295 -1.51 -6.47 -21.75
N LEU A 296 -1.27 -5.25 -21.25
CA LEU A 296 -1.82 -4.02 -21.85
C LEU A 296 -1.29 -3.69 -23.27
N PRO A 297 -1.98 -2.83 -24.03
CA PRO A 297 -1.49 -2.27 -25.30
C PRO A 297 -0.11 -1.61 -25.22
N GLN A 298 0.71 -1.82 -26.25
CA GLN A 298 2.13 -1.44 -26.27
C GLN A 298 2.37 0.08 -26.11
N ASN A 299 1.47 0.92 -26.62
CA ASN A 299 1.53 2.38 -26.49
C ASN A 299 1.47 2.84 -25.02
N ILE A 300 0.81 2.09 -24.13
CA ILE A 300 0.76 2.39 -22.70
C ILE A 300 2.02 1.83 -22.01
N LYS A 301 2.38 0.57 -22.31
CA LYS A 301 3.54 -0.12 -21.71
C LYS A 301 4.89 0.56 -22.01
N CYS A 302 5.04 1.16 -23.19
CA CYS A 302 6.27 1.89 -23.59
C CYS A 302 6.34 3.33 -23.08
N SER A 303 5.35 3.83 -22.34
CA SER A 303 5.41 5.18 -21.75
C SER A 303 6.55 5.32 -20.74
N LYS A 304 7.15 6.52 -20.66
CA LYS A 304 8.31 6.77 -19.79
C LYS A 304 8.02 6.45 -18.32
N LEU A 305 6.78 6.69 -17.88
CA LEU A 305 6.34 6.48 -16.50
C LEU A 305 6.06 4.99 -16.20
N VAL A 306 5.37 4.25 -17.08
CA VAL A 306 5.14 2.81 -16.88
C VAL A 306 6.46 2.02 -17.00
N VAL A 307 7.37 2.43 -17.88
CA VAL A 307 8.73 1.86 -17.94
C VAL A 307 9.55 2.18 -16.67
N LEU A 308 9.27 3.28 -15.96
CA LEU A 308 9.87 3.56 -14.66
C LEU A 308 9.31 2.65 -13.56
N THR A 309 7.99 2.51 -13.46
CA THR A 309 7.37 1.64 -12.42
C THR A 309 7.67 0.16 -12.66
N LEU A 310 7.76 -0.31 -13.90
CA LEU A 310 8.25 -1.66 -14.23
C LEU A 310 9.70 -1.87 -13.77
N LYS A 311 10.59 -0.87 -13.94
CA LYS A 311 11.97 -0.94 -13.44
C LYS A 311 12.06 -0.94 -11.92
N MET A 312 11.14 -0.27 -11.23
CA MET A 312 11.01 -0.35 -9.76
C MET A 312 10.54 -1.74 -9.30
N ASN A 313 9.56 -2.32 -9.99
CA ASN A 313 9.07 -3.67 -9.70
C ASN A 313 10.15 -4.75 -9.94
N ILE A 314 10.91 -4.67 -11.03
CA ILE A 314 12.06 -5.57 -11.27
C ILE A 314 13.14 -5.36 -10.19
N ALA A 315 13.44 -4.12 -9.80
CA ALA A 315 14.39 -3.84 -8.72
C ALA A 315 13.93 -4.44 -7.37
N TRP A 316 12.63 -4.38 -7.06
CA TRP A 316 12.04 -5.00 -5.87
C TRP A 316 12.16 -6.53 -5.89
N LEU A 317 11.77 -7.18 -7.00
CA LEU A 317 11.85 -8.64 -7.15
C LEU A 317 13.30 -9.17 -7.14
N THR A 318 14.27 -8.36 -7.54
CA THR A 318 15.72 -8.66 -7.43
C THR A 318 16.33 -8.21 -6.10
N HIS A 319 15.51 -7.83 -5.12
CA HIS A 319 15.90 -7.30 -3.79
C HIS A 319 16.87 -6.11 -3.81
N ASN A 320 16.94 -5.39 -4.94
CA ASN A 320 17.77 -4.21 -5.10
C ASN A 320 17.03 -2.96 -4.59
N TYR A 321 16.82 -2.91 -3.29
CA TYR A 321 16.05 -1.88 -2.58
C TYR A 321 16.61 -0.46 -2.80
N TYR A 322 17.93 -0.28 -2.77
CA TYR A 322 18.56 0.99 -3.14
C TYR A 322 18.20 1.44 -4.56
N ARG A 323 18.08 0.51 -5.52
CA ARG A 323 17.64 0.84 -6.88
C ARG A 323 16.17 1.27 -6.92
N VAL A 324 15.30 0.70 -6.09
CA VAL A 324 13.90 1.14 -5.94
C VAL A 324 13.86 2.58 -5.43
N LEU A 325 14.56 2.89 -4.34
CA LEU A 325 14.66 4.25 -3.78
C LEU A 325 15.23 5.25 -4.80
N THR A 326 16.34 4.90 -5.46
CA THR A 326 16.94 5.72 -6.51
C THR A 326 15.97 6.02 -7.66
N LEU A 327 15.04 5.11 -7.97
CA LEU A 327 14.04 5.31 -9.01
C LEU A 327 12.81 6.09 -8.53
N SER A 328 12.37 5.92 -7.28
CA SER A 328 11.18 6.61 -6.75
C SER A 328 11.36 8.13 -6.70
N THR A 329 12.59 8.61 -6.47
CA THR A 329 12.96 10.04 -6.54
C THR A 329 12.52 10.75 -7.83
N ARG A 330 12.34 10.01 -8.93
CA ARG A 330 12.06 10.51 -10.27
C ARG A 330 10.57 10.53 -10.65
N LEU A 331 9.70 10.06 -9.76
CA LEU A 331 8.26 9.97 -9.96
C LEU A 331 7.57 11.36 -9.88
N PRO A 332 6.45 11.58 -10.60
CA PRO A 332 5.53 12.68 -10.33
C PRO A 332 5.07 12.73 -8.87
N PRO A 333 4.66 13.89 -8.31
CA PRO A 333 4.31 14.02 -6.89
C PRO A 333 3.25 13.00 -6.42
N LEU A 334 2.15 12.86 -7.16
CA LEU A 334 1.10 11.88 -6.83
C LEU A 334 1.57 10.42 -6.92
N CYS A 335 2.53 10.13 -7.81
CA CYS A 335 3.16 8.81 -7.88
C CYS A 335 4.13 8.57 -6.72
N GLN A 336 4.73 9.62 -6.13
CA GLN A 336 5.49 9.48 -4.88
C GLN A 336 4.55 9.20 -3.70
N CYS A 337 3.37 9.83 -3.64
CA CYS A 337 2.31 9.48 -2.66
C CYS A 337 1.88 8.00 -2.77
N ALA A 338 1.75 7.46 -4.00
CA ALA A 338 1.44 6.03 -4.20
C ALA A 338 2.61 5.07 -3.89
N PHE A 339 3.85 5.58 -3.82
CA PHE A 339 5.04 4.80 -3.48
C PHE A 339 5.35 4.81 -1.98
N HIS A 340 5.05 5.93 -1.31
CA HIS A 340 5.35 6.20 0.11
C HIS A 340 5.03 5.05 1.09
N PRO A 341 3.92 4.29 0.98
CA PRO A 341 3.60 3.20 1.91
C PRO A 341 4.56 2.01 1.85
N HIS A 342 5.39 1.93 0.81
CA HIS A 342 6.43 0.92 0.68
C HIS A 342 7.77 1.37 1.27
N LEU A 343 7.94 2.66 1.60
CA LEU A 343 9.23 3.24 1.96
C LEU A 343 9.80 2.65 3.27
N ASN A 344 8.99 2.57 4.31
CA ASN A 344 9.34 1.96 5.60
C ASN A 344 9.74 0.47 5.46
N VAL A 345 9.02 -0.29 4.60
CA VAL A 345 9.34 -1.69 4.29
C VAL A 345 10.69 -1.80 3.56
N ILE A 346 10.94 -0.92 2.59
CA ILE A 346 12.20 -0.86 1.84
C ILE A 346 13.37 -0.45 2.76
N GLN A 347 13.16 0.53 3.64
CA GLN A 347 14.13 0.99 4.63
C GLN A 347 14.51 -0.14 5.59
N ARG A 348 13.52 -0.82 6.19
CA ARG A 348 13.73 -1.98 7.07
C ARG A 348 14.57 -3.07 6.38
N LYS A 349 14.16 -3.52 5.19
CA LYS A 349 14.89 -4.56 4.43
C LYS A 349 16.28 -4.10 3.97
N SER A 350 16.49 -2.80 3.79
CA SER A 350 17.81 -2.25 3.49
C SER A 350 18.72 -2.28 4.70
N LEU A 351 18.24 -1.87 5.89
CA LEU A 351 19.01 -1.96 7.14
C LEU A 351 19.33 -3.42 7.49
N GLU A 352 18.40 -4.35 7.26
CA GLU A 352 18.59 -5.79 7.42
C GLU A 352 19.76 -6.32 6.56
N ILE A 353 19.76 -6.02 5.25
CA ILE A 353 20.81 -6.43 4.31
C ILE A 353 22.15 -5.75 4.62
N ILE A 354 22.14 -4.47 4.97
CA ILE A 354 23.35 -3.74 5.36
C ILE A 354 23.94 -4.36 6.64
N ASN A 355 23.12 -4.72 7.63
CA ASN A 355 23.60 -5.39 8.84
C ASN A 355 24.22 -6.78 8.56
N GLN A 356 23.67 -7.53 7.61
CA GLN A 356 24.24 -8.81 7.19
C GLN A 356 25.56 -8.68 6.42
N SER A 357 25.71 -7.65 5.57
CA SER A 357 26.84 -7.48 4.64
C SER A 357 28.00 -6.62 5.18
N HIS A 358 27.72 -5.63 6.03
CA HIS A 358 28.73 -4.71 6.59
C HIS A 358 29.16 -5.06 8.02
N SER A 359 28.77 -6.23 8.55
CA SER A 359 29.26 -6.67 9.86
C SER A 359 30.75 -7.04 9.82
N CYS A 360 31.57 -6.04 10.13
CA CYS A 360 33.01 -6.14 10.31
C CYS A 360 33.40 -5.41 11.61
N LYS A 361 34.42 -5.92 12.30
CA LYS A 361 34.73 -5.46 13.67
C LYS A 361 35.27 -4.03 13.66
N GLY A 362 34.56 -3.12 14.32
CA GLY A 362 35.04 -1.76 14.62
C GLY A 362 34.80 -0.69 13.55
N GLN A 363 34.03 -0.99 12.49
CA GLN A 363 33.63 0.03 11.50
C GLN A 363 32.22 0.54 11.78
N SER A 364 32.08 1.87 11.94
CA SER A 364 30.79 2.56 11.90
C SER A 364 30.46 3.02 10.48
N TYR A 365 29.17 3.32 10.24
CA TYR A 365 28.66 3.89 9.00
C TYR A 365 27.99 5.25 9.30
N SER A 366 28.38 6.30 8.58
CA SER A 366 27.86 7.66 8.76
C SER A 366 26.34 7.72 8.63
N LEU A 367 25.68 8.33 9.64
CA LEU A 367 24.24 8.58 9.63
C LEU A 367 23.82 9.48 8.46
N ASP A 368 24.65 10.46 8.08
CA ASP A 368 24.37 11.34 6.93
C ASP A 368 24.32 10.56 5.61
N GLN A 369 25.33 9.72 5.37
CA GLN A 369 25.40 8.90 4.15
C GLN A 369 24.29 7.85 4.10
N LEU A 370 23.93 7.27 5.25
CA LEU A 370 22.88 6.25 5.34
C LEU A 370 21.47 6.85 5.24
N SER A 371 21.24 8.04 5.80
CA SER A 371 19.96 8.76 5.70
C SER A 371 19.69 9.27 4.29
N GLU A 372 20.70 9.83 3.58
CA GLU A 372 20.59 10.16 2.16
C GLU A 372 20.35 8.89 1.31
N MET A 373 21.07 7.79 1.59
CA MET A 373 20.93 6.54 0.84
C MET A 373 19.55 5.88 1.01
N LEU A 374 18.95 5.98 2.20
CA LEU A 374 17.68 5.32 2.56
C LEU A 374 16.47 6.27 2.58
N LEU A 375 16.64 7.53 2.18
CA LEU A 375 15.59 8.56 2.11
C LEU A 375 14.87 8.84 3.44
N TYR A 376 15.61 8.87 4.55
CA TYR A 376 15.12 9.42 5.83
C TYR A 376 15.09 10.96 5.79
N ASN A 377 14.28 11.62 6.63
CA ASN A 377 14.25 13.10 6.65
C ASN A 377 15.42 13.69 7.43
N THR A 378 15.85 13.00 8.48
CA THR A 378 16.96 13.42 9.36
C THR A 378 17.86 12.22 9.71
N THR A 379 19.01 12.53 10.32
CA THR A 379 19.88 11.54 10.98
C THR A 379 19.20 10.87 12.18
N ASP A 380 18.24 11.57 12.80
CA ASP A 380 17.64 11.22 14.07
C ASP A 380 16.49 10.23 13.85
N ASP A 381 15.69 10.42 12.78
CA ASP A 381 14.72 9.44 12.26
C ASP A 381 15.40 8.06 12.03
N LEU A 382 16.62 8.10 11.47
CA LEU A 382 17.43 6.93 11.19
C LEU A 382 18.03 6.34 12.47
N ALA A 383 18.46 7.16 13.42
CA ALA A 383 18.97 6.70 14.71
C ALA A 383 17.87 6.02 15.54
N GLU A 384 16.65 6.55 15.53
CA GLU A 384 15.47 5.91 16.11
C GLU A 384 15.18 4.56 15.43
N ALA A 385 15.13 4.54 14.09
CA ALA A 385 14.90 3.30 13.34
C ALA A 385 15.97 2.23 13.60
N CYS A 386 17.24 2.60 13.63
CA CYS A 386 18.33 1.70 13.99
C CYS A 386 18.15 1.14 15.41
N THR A 387 17.83 2.00 16.39
CA THR A 387 17.60 1.59 17.78
C THR A 387 16.42 0.62 17.89
N HIS A 388 15.31 0.91 17.21
CA HIS A 388 14.10 0.06 17.15
C HIS A 388 14.40 -1.33 16.56
N TYR A 389 15.23 -1.41 15.52
CA TYR A 389 15.68 -2.69 14.94
C TYR A 389 16.92 -3.30 15.63
N GLY A 390 17.31 -2.85 16.84
CA GLY A 390 18.39 -3.48 17.63
C GLY A 390 19.82 -3.18 17.15
N LEU A 391 20.00 -2.14 16.32
CA LEU A 391 21.30 -1.71 15.82
C LEU A 391 21.92 -0.65 16.75
N LEU A 392 23.23 -0.75 16.98
CA LEU A 392 23.94 0.16 17.87
C LEU A 392 24.27 1.47 17.14
N VAL A 393 23.82 2.59 17.70
CA VAL A 393 24.13 3.94 17.22
C VAL A 393 25.10 4.61 18.20
N GLY A 394 26.16 5.23 17.67
CA GLY A 394 27.13 6.01 18.43
C GLY A 394 27.55 7.28 17.71
N ASN A 395 28.45 8.05 18.33
CA ASN A 395 28.84 9.39 17.85
C ASN A 395 29.44 9.38 16.43
N GLU A 396 30.11 8.28 16.03
CA GLU A 396 30.71 8.07 14.70
C GLU A 396 29.75 7.37 13.70
N GLY A 397 28.46 7.20 14.07
CA GLY A 397 27.43 6.56 13.25
C GLY A 397 26.97 5.18 13.74
N VAL A 398 26.39 4.39 12.84
CA VAL A 398 25.77 3.08 13.14
C VAL A 398 26.81 1.96 13.06
N VAL A 399 26.83 1.05 14.03
CA VAL A 399 27.70 -0.14 14.05
C VAL A 399 26.89 -1.40 13.75
N PHE A 400 27.20 -2.03 12.62
CA PHE A 400 26.51 -3.22 12.13
C PHE A 400 27.12 -4.52 12.69
N THR A 401 26.29 -5.36 13.32
CA THR A 401 26.71 -6.61 13.95
C THR A 401 25.80 -7.76 13.52
N LYS A 402 26.37 -8.80 12.90
CA LYS A 402 25.63 -9.95 12.40
C LYS A 402 24.94 -10.68 13.55
N GLY A 403 23.61 -10.73 13.47
CA GLY A 403 22.76 -11.36 14.48
C GLY A 403 22.12 -10.41 15.51
N THR A 404 22.46 -9.12 15.55
CA THR A 404 21.82 -8.16 16.49
C THR A 404 20.54 -7.51 15.94
N PHE A 405 20.25 -7.67 14.65
CA PHE A 405 19.05 -7.11 14.03
C PHE A 405 17.79 -7.77 14.63
N ASN A 406 16.86 -6.97 15.12
CA ASN A 406 15.61 -7.45 15.70
C ASN A 406 14.60 -7.79 14.58
N TRP A 407 14.41 -9.08 14.35
CA TRP A 407 13.47 -9.61 13.36
C TRP A 407 12.02 -9.55 13.83
N GLU A 408 11.77 -9.62 15.14
CA GLU A 408 10.44 -9.63 15.75
C GLU A 408 9.85 -8.22 15.89
N ALA A 409 10.68 -7.17 15.83
CA ALA A 409 10.23 -5.79 15.80
C ALA A 409 9.21 -5.57 14.66
N PRO A 410 8.07 -4.87 14.91
CA PRO A 410 7.17 -4.47 13.84
C PRO A 410 7.86 -3.47 12.92
N THR A 411 7.42 -3.38 11.66
CA THR A 411 7.89 -2.30 10.77
C THR A 411 7.37 -0.97 11.30
N MET A 412 8.23 0.04 11.41
CA MET A 412 7.82 1.38 11.83
C MET A 412 6.72 1.91 10.90
N LYS A 413 5.81 2.72 11.45
CA LYS A 413 4.76 3.37 10.66
C LYS A 413 5.36 4.25 9.56
N PRO A 414 4.69 4.42 8.42
CA PRO A 414 5.03 5.48 7.47
C PRO A 414 5.03 6.85 8.19
N CYS A 415 5.90 7.74 7.74
CA CYS A 415 5.91 9.14 8.15
C CYS A 415 6.04 10.03 6.91
N HIS A 416 5.36 11.18 6.89
CA HIS A 416 5.50 12.15 5.79
C HIS A 416 6.97 12.42 5.49
N THR A 417 7.35 12.37 4.21
CA THR A 417 8.73 12.73 3.82
C THR A 417 8.78 14.14 3.30
N ARG A 418 9.74 14.92 3.80
CA ARG A 418 9.99 16.30 3.38
C ARG A 418 10.15 16.40 1.86
N ARG A 419 10.77 15.40 1.23
CA ARG A 419 10.89 15.31 -0.24
C ARG A 419 9.53 15.35 -0.94
N ILE A 420 8.55 14.59 -0.45
CA ILE A 420 7.22 14.52 -1.04
C ILE A 420 6.44 15.79 -0.73
N GLU A 421 6.55 16.35 0.48
CA GLU A 421 5.96 17.67 0.82
C GLU A 421 6.51 18.79 -0.09
N ASP A 422 7.84 18.91 -0.22
CA ASP A 422 8.50 19.91 -1.06
C ASP A 422 8.06 19.75 -2.54
N HIS A 423 7.84 18.51 -3.02
CA HIS A 423 7.30 18.24 -4.35
C HIS A 423 5.80 18.58 -4.48
N LEU A 424 4.97 18.25 -3.48
CA LEU A 424 3.53 18.56 -3.47
C LEU A 424 3.29 20.07 -3.40
N ALA A 425 4.11 20.81 -2.64
CA ALA A 425 4.04 22.26 -2.53
C ALA A 425 4.25 22.99 -3.88
N THR A 426 4.82 22.33 -4.90
CA THR A 426 4.95 22.90 -6.25
C THR A 426 3.67 22.85 -7.09
N VAL A 427 2.64 22.09 -6.69
CA VAL A 427 1.42 21.87 -7.48
C VAL A 427 0.17 22.15 -6.63
N PRO A 428 -0.75 23.04 -7.04
CA PRO A 428 -1.98 23.28 -6.29
C PRO A 428 -2.86 22.02 -6.29
N LEU A 429 -3.47 21.70 -5.15
CA LEU A 429 -4.22 20.45 -4.94
C LEU A 429 -5.32 20.20 -5.98
N SER A 430 -5.98 21.27 -6.44
CA SER A 430 -7.01 21.19 -7.50
C SER A 430 -6.45 20.72 -8.86
N GLU A 431 -5.19 21.05 -9.18
CA GLU A 431 -4.49 20.57 -10.38
C GLU A 431 -3.89 19.17 -10.16
N LEU A 432 -3.41 18.87 -8.95
CA LEU A 432 -2.95 17.52 -8.60
C LEU A 432 -4.08 16.47 -8.75
N LEU A 433 -5.31 16.83 -8.37
CA LEU A 433 -6.47 15.93 -8.41
C LEU A 433 -7.22 15.97 -9.75
N ILE A 434 -7.28 17.12 -10.43
CA ILE A 434 -7.89 17.30 -11.76
C ILE A 434 -6.85 17.93 -12.72
N PRO A 435 -5.82 17.16 -13.15
CA PRO A 435 -4.74 17.68 -13.98
C PRO A 435 -5.17 17.87 -15.43
N THR A 436 -4.50 18.80 -16.13
CA THR A 436 -4.74 19.14 -17.55
C THR A 436 -4.10 18.14 -18.54
N LEU A 437 -3.91 16.89 -18.13
CA LEU A 437 -3.30 15.82 -18.95
C LEU A 437 -4.21 15.38 -20.11
N ARG A 438 -3.60 14.82 -21.15
CA ARG A 438 -4.32 14.23 -22.29
C ARG A 438 -5.03 12.94 -21.88
N GLN A 439 -6.14 12.61 -22.55
CA GLN A 439 -6.97 11.44 -22.25
C GLN A 439 -6.37 10.15 -22.81
#